data_AF-A0A9Q3I0W5-F1
#
_entry.id   AF-A0A9Q3I0W5-F1
#
_cell.length_a   1.000
_cell.length_b   1.000
_cell.length_c   1.000
_cell.angle_alpha   90.00
_cell.angle_beta   90.00
_cell.angle_gamma   90.00
#
_symmetry.space_group_name_H-M   'P 1'
#
loop_
_entity.id
_entity.type
_entity.pdbx_description
1 polymer ?
#
loop_
_entity_poly.entity_id
_entity_poly.type
_entity_poly.pdbx_seq_one_letter_code
_entity_poly.pdbx_strand_id
1 'polypeptide(L)'
;MGQALLKEVPKLKSWPHFSGEGEYDLMEFIKGIEMIQEDFELPDRLVTAIFNTFLTRSAHRWYIKLRQAHGHQSWTWWKTKIINKWANDVWRFKVKTSFESAKFNADKDKDLPWFFHQKDILTALYPEKSEFMIHRKILRQCAGDLEHSVKSRTTEQSSAEDIINKLEEVTTRTRCGSSRVNLKTRFNTHLKDCVDKNPKENSNIIKYKSAYVMIKCHICQSTTHLANRCPKKGKRNGIDIEKEPDVEKD
;
A
#
# COMPACT_ATOMS: atom_id res chain seq x y z
N MET A 1 25.91 7.30 -45.52
CA MET A 1 26.63 7.11 -44.23
C MET A 1 25.75 6.68 -43.05
N GLY A 2 24.43 6.47 -43.18
CA GLY A 2 23.57 6.11 -42.03
C GLY A 2 23.52 4.62 -41.63
N GLN A 3 23.89 3.70 -42.53
CA GLN A 3 23.71 2.26 -42.30
C GLN A 3 24.85 1.58 -41.54
N ALA A 4 26.05 2.17 -41.51
CA ALA A 4 27.21 1.59 -40.82
C ALA A 4 27.15 1.78 -39.30
N LEU A 5 26.65 2.93 -38.85
CA LEU A 5 26.53 3.28 -37.44
C LEU A 5 25.46 2.47 -36.68
N LEU A 6 24.48 1.91 -37.40
CA LEU A 6 23.44 1.04 -36.83
C LEU A 6 23.88 -0.42 -36.65
N LYS A 7 25.07 -0.81 -37.15
CA LYS A 7 25.61 -2.16 -36.95
C LYS A 7 26.26 -2.34 -35.57
N GLU A 8 26.75 -1.27 -34.96
CA GLU A 8 27.37 -1.28 -33.63
C GLU A 8 26.36 -1.11 -32.49
N VAL A 9 25.20 -0.52 -32.78
CA VAL A 9 24.07 -0.56 -31.84
C VAL A 9 23.61 -2.00 -31.80
N PRO A 10 23.65 -2.68 -30.63
CA PRO A 10 23.18 -4.05 -30.58
C PRO A 10 21.73 -4.04 -31.06
N LYS A 11 21.33 -5.08 -31.79
CA LYS A 11 19.92 -5.33 -32.14
C LYS A 11 19.15 -5.69 -30.86
N LEU A 12 19.15 -4.80 -29.88
CA LEU A 12 18.36 -4.85 -28.67
C LEU A 12 16.93 -4.83 -29.16
N LYS A 13 16.33 -6.01 -29.16
CA LYS A 13 14.98 -6.26 -29.62
C LYS A 13 13.95 -5.52 -28.76
N SER A 14 14.38 -4.88 -27.66
CA SER A 14 13.50 -4.21 -26.69
C SER A 14 14.13 -2.93 -26.12
N TRP A 15 14.37 -1.92 -26.96
CA TRP A 15 14.58 -0.57 -26.43
C TRP A 15 13.30 -0.04 -25.76
N PRO A 16 13.42 0.80 -24.72
CA PRO A 16 12.26 1.36 -24.04
C PRO A 16 11.51 2.32 -24.98
N HIS A 17 10.18 2.20 -25.06
CA HIS A 17 9.35 3.05 -25.92
C HIS A 17 8.70 4.18 -25.11
N PHE A 18 8.59 5.37 -25.70
CA PHE A 18 7.96 6.52 -25.05
C PHE A 18 7.02 7.28 -25.98
N SER A 19 5.75 7.38 -25.62
CA SER A 19 4.70 7.99 -26.46
C SER A 19 4.23 9.37 -25.97
N GLY A 20 4.41 9.66 -24.68
CA GLY A 20 4.04 10.93 -24.04
C GLY A 20 2.54 11.16 -23.74
N GLU A 21 1.65 10.15 -23.84
CA GLU A 21 0.17 10.25 -23.64
C GLU A 21 -0.55 9.30 -22.60
N GLY A 22 -0.65 9.55 -21.28
CA GLY A 22 -1.05 8.49 -20.29
C GLY A 22 -0.17 8.42 -19.02
N GLU A 23 -0.32 7.36 -18.22
CA GLU A 23 0.58 7.04 -17.09
C GLU A 23 1.87 6.44 -17.65
N TYR A 24 2.92 7.25 -17.73
CA TYR A 24 4.26 6.77 -18.08
C TYR A 24 5.22 7.06 -16.96
N ASP A 25 6.13 6.12 -16.81
CA ASP A 25 7.35 6.39 -16.10
C ASP A 25 8.38 6.98 -17.07
N LEU A 26 8.29 8.31 -17.23
CA LEU A 26 9.32 9.10 -17.92
C LEU A 26 10.72 8.78 -17.41
N MET A 27 10.83 8.49 -16.11
CA MET A 27 12.10 8.27 -15.44
C MET A 27 12.62 6.87 -15.72
N GLU A 28 11.76 5.86 -15.80
CA GLU A 28 12.13 4.53 -16.29
C GLU A 28 12.62 4.58 -17.75
N PHE A 29 11.95 5.33 -18.61
CA PHE A 29 12.41 5.53 -20.00
C PHE A 29 13.81 6.18 -20.05
N ILE A 30 14.02 7.25 -19.28
CA ILE A 30 15.32 7.93 -19.22
C ILE A 30 16.40 7.00 -18.65
N LYS A 31 16.14 6.32 -17.53
CA LYS A 31 17.07 5.36 -16.92
C LYS A 31 17.42 4.23 -17.87
N GLY A 32 16.43 3.68 -18.58
CA GLY A 32 16.66 2.62 -19.56
C GLY A 32 17.59 3.06 -20.68
N ILE A 33 17.47 4.30 -21.17
CA ILE A 33 18.42 4.85 -22.15
C ILE A 33 19.80 5.03 -21.54
N GLU A 34 19.91 5.55 -20.32
CA GLU A 34 21.19 5.77 -19.64
C GLU A 34 21.93 4.45 -19.38
N MET A 35 21.23 3.41 -18.92
CA MET A 35 21.81 2.09 -18.74
C MET A 35 22.33 1.51 -20.06
N ILE A 36 21.54 1.57 -21.15
CA ILE A 36 22.00 1.07 -22.45
C ILE A 36 23.16 1.92 -22.98
N GLN A 37 23.16 3.22 -22.74
CA GLN A 37 24.25 4.09 -23.13
C GLN A 37 25.55 3.73 -22.39
N GLU A 38 25.46 3.45 -21.09
CA GLU A 38 26.58 3.06 -20.23
C GLU A 38 27.10 1.66 -20.58
N ASP A 39 26.22 0.66 -20.65
CA ASP A 39 26.56 -0.75 -20.90
C ASP A 39 27.25 -0.98 -22.26
N PHE A 40 26.89 -0.18 -23.26
CA PHE A 40 27.41 -0.31 -24.63
C PHE A 40 28.30 0.86 -25.06
N GLU A 41 28.67 1.74 -24.11
CA GLU A 41 29.50 2.93 -24.34
C GLU A 41 29.06 3.75 -25.56
N LEU A 42 27.74 3.91 -25.75
CA LEU A 42 27.19 4.48 -26.96
C LEU A 42 27.42 6.00 -27.00
N PRO A 43 27.98 6.55 -28.09
CA PRO A 43 28.09 7.99 -28.25
C PRO A 43 26.71 8.62 -28.44
N ASP A 44 26.51 9.82 -27.89
CA ASP A 44 25.25 10.59 -27.92
C ASP A 44 24.59 10.67 -29.31
N ARG A 45 25.41 10.72 -30.37
CA ARG A 45 24.92 10.76 -31.76
C ARG A 45 24.11 9.52 -32.15
N LEU A 46 24.44 8.34 -31.60
CA LEU A 46 23.72 7.10 -31.84
C LEU A 46 22.42 7.09 -31.03
N VAL A 47 22.51 7.41 -29.73
CA VAL A 47 21.36 7.53 -28.84
C VAL A 47 20.31 8.49 -29.41
N THR A 48 20.73 9.63 -29.94
CA THR A 48 19.81 10.61 -30.52
C THR A 48 19.33 10.25 -31.92
N ALA A 49 20.07 9.44 -32.68
CA ALA A 49 19.64 8.95 -34.00
C ALA A 49 18.50 7.92 -33.89
N ILE A 50 18.53 7.09 -32.84
CA ILE A 50 17.51 6.06 -32.56
C ILE A 50 16.27 6.62 -31.85
N PHE A 51 16.21 7.91 -31.51
CA PHE A 51 14.96 8.52 -30.99
C PHE A 51 13.78 8.35 -31.94
N ASN A 52 14.03 8.36 -33.26
CA ASN A 52 12.99 8.09 -34.26
C ASN A 52 12.37 6.68 -34.13
N THR A 53 13.09 5.70 -33.56
CA THR A 53 12.58 4.33 -33.43
C THR A 53 11.81 4.11 -32.14
N PHE A 54 12.11 4.83 -31.05
CA PHE A 54 11.50 4.56 -29.74
C PHE A 54 10.53 5.64 -29.25
N LEU A 55 10.68 6.87 -29.72
CA LEU A 55 9.66 7.88 -29.52
C LEU A 55 8.49 7.58 -30.44
N THR A 56 7.29 7.53 -29.87
CA THR A 56 6.05 7.25 -30.61
C THR A 56 5.06 8.39 -30.41
N ARG A 57 4.02 8.46 -31.27
CA ARG A 57 2.89 9.39 -31.15
C ARG A 57 3.28 10.86 -30.88
N SER A 58 2.80 11.45 -29.78
CA SER A 58 3.03 12.86 -29.42
C SER A 58 4.52 13.16 -29.20
N ALA A 59 5.26 12.24 -28.58
CA ALA A 59 6.68 12.40 -28.32
C ALA A 59 7.50 12.39 -29.61
N HIS A 60 7.15 11.51 -30.56
CA HIS A 60 7.78 11.48 -31.88
C HIS A 60 7.56 12.79 -32.65
N ARG A 61 6.32 13.29 -32.69
CA ARG A 61 5.99 14.55 -33.37
C ARG A 61 6.73 15.75 -32.77
N TRP A 62 6.84 15.78 -31.44
CA TRP A 62 7.61 16.81 -30.74
C TRP A 62 9.09 16.74 -31.06
N TYR A 63 9.67 15.53 -31.07
CA TYR A 63 11.08 15.31 -31.37
C TYR A 63 11.46 15.78 -32.77
N ILE A 64 10.69 15.42 -33.80
CA ILE A 64 10.97 15.83 -35.19
C ILE A 64 11.03 17.36 -35.29
N LYS A 65 10.03 18.06 -34.74
CA LYS A 65 10.00 19.53 -34.75
C LYS A 65 11.20 20.14 -34.04
N LEU A 66 11.55 19.61 -32.87
CA LEU A 66 12.63 20.16 -32.07
C LEU A 66 14.01 19.88 -32.69
N ARG A 67 14.20 18.69 -33.29
CA ARG A 67 15.41 18.32 -34.02
C ARG A 67 15.60 19.14 -35.29
N GLN A 68 14.52 19.47 -36.00
CA GLN A 68 14.58 20.37 -37.16
C GLN A 68 15.03 21.79 -36.74
N ALA A 69 14.59 22.28 -35.59
CA ALA A 69 14.93 23.63 -35.12
C ALA A 69 16.34 23.75 -34.52
N HIS A 70 16.81 22.73 -33.79
CA HIS A 70 18.07 22.80 -33.02
C HIS A 70 19.19 21.88 -33.53
N GLY A 71 18.95 21.11 -34.59
CA GLY A 71 19.94 20.22 -35.18
C GLY A 71 20.34 19.05 -34.28
N HIS A 72 21.61 18.62 -34.40
CA HIS A 72 22.18 17.57 -33.57
C HIS A 72 22.59 18.13 -32.21
N GLN A 73 22.17 17.46 -31.13
CA GLN A 73 22.40 17.86 -29.75
C GLN A 73 22.80 16.65 -28.91
N SER A 74 23.43 16.89 -27.76
CA SER A 74 23.84 15.86 -26.81
C SER A 74 22.65 15.18 -26.13
N TRP A 75 22.87 13.99 -25.56
CA TRP A 75 21.87 13.28 -24.76
C TRP A 75 21.45 14.13 -23.56
N THR A 76 22.39 14.77 -22.85
CA THR A 76 22.10 15.65 -21.72
C THR A 76 21.13 16.78 -22.06
N TRP A 77 21.28 17.37 -23.26
CA TRP A 77 20.37 18.39 -23.74
C TRP A 77 18.97 17.83 -23.98
N TRP A 78 18.88 16.67 -24.64
CA TRP A 78 17.62 15.98 -24.88
C TRP A 78 16.92 15.55 -23.59
N LYS A 79 17.66 14.94 -22.65
CA LYS A 79 17.17 14.58 -21.32
C LYS A 79 16.53 15.79 -20.63
N THR A 80 17.20 16.93 -20.65
CA THR A 80 16.67 18.18 -20.08
C THR A 80 15.38 18.62 -20.76
N LYS A 81 15.32 18.59 -22.10
CA LYS A 81 14.11 18.96 -22.85
C LYS A 81 12.95 18.01 -22.62
N ILE A 82 13.23 16.71 -22.52
CA ILE A 82 12.25 15.66 -22.23
C ILE A 82 11.66 15.88 -20.83
N ILE A 83 12.50 16.07 -19.81
CA ILE A 83 12.08 16.36 -18.43
C ILE A 83 11.22 17.63 -18.39
N ASN A 84 11.68 18.72 -19.01
CA ASN A 84 10.93 19.98 -19.00
C ASN A 84 9.57 19.88 -19.71
N LYS A 85 9.45 19.05 -20.76
CA LYS A 85 8.21 18.89 -21.51
C LYS A 85 7.20 18.03 -20.76
N TRP A 86 7.64 16.88 -20.22
CA TRP A 86 6.75 15.84 -19.70
C TRP A 86 6.74 15.70 -18.18
N ALA A 87 7.81 16.05 -17.47
CA ALA A 87 7.83 16.13 -16.00
C ALA A 87 7.55 17.55 -15.48
N ASN A 88 6.59 18.22 -16.13
CA ASN A 88 6.09 19.53 -15.72
C ASN A 88 5.26 19.46 -14.42
N ASP A 89 4.90 20.61 -13.86
CA ASP A 89 4.18 20.69 -12.58
C ASP A 89 2.84 19.95 -12.59
N VAL A 90 2.14 19.93 -13.73
CA VAL A 90 0.87 19.20 -13.88
C VAL A 90 1.10 17.70 -13.78
N TRP A 91 2.15 17.17 -14.41
CA TRP A 91 2.53 15.76 -14.27
C TRP A 91 2.91 15.43 -12.83
N ARG A 92 3.75 16.28 -12.20
CA ARG A 92 4.16 16.09 -10.80
C ARG A 92 2.96 16.06 -9.86
N PHE A 93 1.99 16.95 -10.08
CA PHE A 93 0.74 16.98 -9.34
C PHE A 93 -0.05 15.69 -9.53
N LYS A 94 -0.29 15.25 -10.78
CA LYS A 94 -1.02 14.01 -11.08
C LYS A 94 -0.40 12.78 -10.43
N VAL A 95 0.92 12.61 -10.59
CA VAL A 95 1.66 11.46 -10.05
C VAL A 95 1.64 11.48 -8.52
N LYS A 96 1.81 12.67 -7.91
CA LYS A 96 1.70 12.83 -6.45
C LYS A 96 0.29 12.48 -5.95
N THR A 97 -0.76 12.96 -6.62
CA THR A 97 -2.15 12.64 -6.26
C THR A 97 -2.46 11.15 -6.44
N SER A 98 -1.92 10.52 -7.49
CA SER A 98 -2.02 9.07 -7.69
C SER A 98 -1.41 8.32 -6.50
N PHE A 99 -0.18 8.66 -6.11
CA PHE A 99 0.47 8.09 -4.91
C PHE A 99 -0.31 8.33 -3.62
N GLU A 100 -0.83 9.53 -3.40
CA GLU A 100 -1.56 9.88 -2.18
C GLU A 100 -2.92 9.17 -2.05
N SER A 101 -3.56 8.88 -3.18
CA SER A 101 -4.84 8.16 -3.25
C SER A 101 -4.67 6.63 -3.29
N ALA A 102 -3.52 6.12 -3.71
CA ALA A 102 -3.19 4.70 -3.77
C ALA A 102 -2.94 4.11 -2.37
N LYS A 103 -4.02 3.77 -1.65
CA LYS A 103 -3.95 3.00 -0.40
C LYS A 103 -3.86 1.51 -0.69
N PHE A 104 -2.94 0.82 -0.02
CA PHE A 104 -2.78 -0.62 -0.15
C PHE A 104 -3.99 -1.36 0.45
N ASN A 105 -4.52 -2.32 -0.30
CA ASN A 105 -5.61 -3.20 0.12
C ASN A 105 -5.20 -4.66 -0.07
N ALA A 106 -5.00 -5.39 1.04
CA ALA A 106 -4.53 -6.77 1.00
C ALA A 106 -5.50 -7.76 0.30
N ASP A 107 -6.78 -7.40 0.11
CA ASP A 107 -7.75 -8.25 -0.59
C ASP A 107 -7.71 -8.07 -2.11
N LYS A 108 -7.21 -6.93 -2.60
CA LYS A 108 -7.29 -6.53 -4.01
C LYS A 108 -5.92 -6.41 -4.65
N ASP A 109 -4.96 -5.87 -3.91
CA ASP A 109 -3.64 -5.57 -4.40
C ASP A 109 -2.70 -6.75 -4.12
N LYS A 110 -1.78 -6.98 -5.05
CA LYS A 110 -0.66 -7.91 -4.83
C LYS A 110 0.52 -7.12 -4.27
N ASP A 111 1.14 -7.64 -3.22
CA ASP A 111 2.18 -6.93 -2.45
C ASP A 111 3.32 -6.42 -3.34
N LEU A 112 3.93 -7.32 -4.14
CA LEU A 112 5.09 -7.03 -4.99
C LEU A 112 4.82 -5.95 -6.05
N PRO A 113 3.87 -6.12 -7.00
CA PRO A 113 3.68 -5.15 -8.08
C PRO A 113 3.16 -3.81 -7.56
N TRP A 114 2.36 -3.81 -6.49
CA TRP A 114 1.90 -2.58 -5.88
C TRP A 114 3.07 -1.82 -5.24
N PHE A 115 3.92 -2.49 -4.47
CA PHE A 115 5.06 -1.84 -3.80
C PHE A 115 6.04 -1.24 -4.80
N PHE A 116 6.43 -1.98 -5.85
CA PHE A 116 7.33 -1.48 -6.88
C PHE A 116 6.73 -0.27 -7.60
N HIS A 117 5.45 -0.33 -7.98
CA HIS A 117 4.79 0.81 -8.61
C HIS A 117 4.84 2.08 -7.73
N GLN A 118 4.61 1.96 -6.42
CA GLN A 118 4.74 3.10 -5.50
C GLN A 118 6.20 3.58 -5.36
N LYS A 119 7.17 2.66 -5.37
CA LYS A 119 8.61 2.97 -5.33
C LYS A 119 9.04 3.74 -6.57
N ASP A 120 8.58 3.33 -7.75
CA ASP A 120 8.88 3.97 -9.02
C ASP A 120 8.34 5.41 -9.06
N ILE A 121 7.07 5.59 -8.66
CA ILE A 121 6.45 6.91 -8.53
C ILE A 121 7.27 7.84 -7.60
N LEU A 122 7.64 7.36 -6.41
CA LEU A 122 8.37 8.20 -5.44
C LEU A 122 9.80 8.49 -5.89
N THR A 123 10.47 7.54 -6.52
CA THR A 123 11.82 7.72 -7.08
C THR A 123 11.79 8.74 -8.22
N ALA A 124 10.71 8.73 -9.02
CA ALA A 124 10.51 9.68 -10.09
C ALA A 124 10.22 11.11 -9.58
N LEU A 125 9.44 11.23 -8.50
CA LEU A 125 9.13 12.53 -7.88
C LEU A 125 10.29 13.11 -7.05
N TYR A 126 11.10 12.24 -6.43
CA TYR A 126 12.11 12.62 -5.44
C TYR A 126 13.41 11.81 -5.60
N PRO A 127 14.14 12.00 -6.71
CA PRO A 127 15.37 11.24 -6.99
C PRO A 127 16.47 11.46 -5.94
N GLU A 128 16.41 12.55 -5.18
CA GLU A 128 17.37 12.89 -4.12
C GLU A 128 17.10 12.17 -2.79
N LYS A 129 15.96 11.50 -2.64
CA LYS A 129 15.61 10.85 -1.36
C LYS A 129 16.30 9.51 -1.20
N SER A 130 16.72 9.24 0.02
CA SER A 130 17.24 7.92 0.37
C SER A 130 16.17 6.85 0.21
N GLU A 131 16.61 5.64 -0.14
CA GLU A 131 15.76 4.47 -0.30
C GLU A 131 14.93 4.19 0.95
N PHE A 132 15.54 4.31 2.14
CA PHE A 132 14.84 4.23 3.42
C PHE A 132 13.65 5.20 3.54
N MET A 133 13.83 6.46 3.12
CA MET A 133 12.75 7.46 3.19
C MET A 133 11.64 7.16 2.19
N ILE A 134 11.99 6.61 1.02
CA ILE A 134 11.02 6.11 0.03
C ILE A 134 10.21 4.97 0.63
N HIS A 135 10.88 3.94 1.17
CA HIS A 135 10.25 2.80 1.85
C HIS A 135 9.31 3.26 2.96
N ARG A 136 9.74 4.19 3.81
CA ARG A 136 8.91 4.73 4.90
C ARG A 136 7.68 5.47 4.39
N LYS A 137 7.76 6.16 3.25
CA LYS A 137 6.61 6.80 2.60
C LYS A 137 5.63 5.77 2.04
N ILE A 138 6.12 4.72 1.37
CA ILE A 138 5.27 3.65 0.83
C ILE A 138 4.51 2.97 1.97
N LEU A 139 5.19 2.62 3.07
CA LEU A 139 4.55 1.95 4.21
C LEU A 139 3.46 2.80 4.90
N ARG A 140 3.49 4.14 4.77
CA ARG A 140 2.39 5.02 5.24
C ARG A 140 1.12 4.91 4.38
N GLN A 141 1.22 4.32 3.19
CA GLN A 141 0.07 4.01 2.35
C GLN A 141 -0.57 2.66 2.72
N CYS A 142 0.08 1.85 3.56
CA CYS A 142 -0.54 0.69 4.19
C CYS A 142 -1.52 1.16 5.29
N ALA A 143 -2.77 0.71 5.24
CA ALA A 143 -3.78 1.15 6.19
C ALA A 143 -3.70 0.42 7.55
N GLY A 144 -3.98 1.15 8.64
CA GLY A 144 -4.19 0.59 9.97
C GLY A 144 -2.95 -0.11 10.55
N ASP A 145 -3.17 -1.29 11.12
CA ASP A 145 -2.12 -2.04 11.84
C ASP A 145 -1.04 -2.62 10.92
N LEU A 146 -1.24 -2.58 9.59
CA LEU A 146 -0.30 -3.14 8.61
C LEU A 146 1.00 -2.34 8.56
N GLU A 147 0.93 -1.01 8.59
CA GLU A 147 2.12 -0.14 8.62
C GLU A 147 3.02 -0.50 9.81
N HIS A 148 2.45 -0.57 11.01
CA HIS A 148 3.21 -0.88 12.22
C HIS A 148 3.74 -2.32 12.21
N SER A 149 2.90 -3.27 11.75
CA SER A 149 3.27 -4.68 11.67
C SER A 149 4.48 -4.90 10.76
N VAL A 150 4.53 -4.26 9.60
CA VAL A 150 5.68 -4.39 8.70
C VAL A 150 6.89 -3.67 9.28
N LYS A 151 6.72 -2.42 9.76
CA LYS A 151 7.84 -1.63 10.31
C LYS A 151 8.54 -2.28 11.49
N SER A 152 7.80 -2.90 12.39
CA SER A 152 8.36 -3.60 13.55
C SER A 152 9.26 -4.80 13.17
N ARG A 153 9.22 -5.25 11.91
CA ARG A 153 9.95 -6.41 11.39
C ARG A 153 11.03 -6.03 10.37
N THR A 154 11.21 -4.74 10.10
CA THR A 154 12.16 -4.20 9.10
C THR A 154 13.10 -3.21 9.76
N THR A 155 14.32 -3.07 9.24
CA THR A 155 15.32 -2.11 9.71
C THR A 155 15.49 -0.97 8.70
N GLU A 156 16.29 0.04 9.04
CA GLU A 156 16.58 1.14 8.12
C GLU A 156 17.38 0.71 6.88
N GLN A 157 18.04 -0.45 6.96
CA GLN A 157 18.84 -1.05 5.89
C GLN A 157 18.07 -2.12 5.10
N SER A 158 16.79 -2.37 5.43
CA SER A 158 15.99 -3.36 4.71
C SER A 158 15.82 -2.98 3.24
N SER A 159 16.07 -3.94 2.37
CA SER A 159 15.85 -3.82 0.93
C SER A 159 14.36 -3.74 0.60
N ALA A 160 14.02 -3.40 -0.65
CA ALA A 160 12.63 -3.44 -1.10
C ALA A 160 12.07 -4.86 -1.01
N GLU A 161 12.89 -5.85 -1.36
CA GLU A 161 12.55 -7.28 -1.33
C GLU A 161 12.27 -7.73 0.11
N ASP A 162 13.09 -7.31 1.08
CA ASP A 162 12.88 -7.62 2.50
C ASP A 162 11.53 -7.07 2.98
N ILE A 163 11.22 -5.82 2.61
CA ILE A 163 9.97 -5.19 3.01
C ILE A 163 8.78 -5.87 2.36
N ILE A 164 8.87 -6.23 1.07
CA ILE A 164 7.81 -6.95 0.35
C ILE A 164 7.58 -8.33 0.98
N ASN A 165 8.64 -9.10 1.26
CA ASN A 165 8.54 -10.40 1.91
C ASN A 165 7.85 -10.28 3.28
N LYS A 166 8.14 -9.23 4.05
CA LYS A 166 7.47 -8.97 5.33
C LYS A 166 6.04 -8.48 5.18
N LEU A 167 5.74 -7.70 4.15
CA LEU A 167 4.39 -7.29 3.80
C LEU A 167 3.54 -8.52 3.50
N GLU A 168 4.01 -9.39 2.60
CA GLU A 168 3.36 -10.66 2.23
C GLU A 168 3.20 -11.61 3.43
N GLU A 169 4.22 -11.74 4.27
CA GLU A 169 4.16 -12.54 5.49
C GLU A 169 3.02 -12.05 6.42
N VAL A 170 2.93 -10.74 6.63
CA VAL A 170 1.93 -10.13 7.51
C VAL A 170 0.53 -10.24 6.93
N THR A 171 0.34 -9.91 5.65
CA THR A 171 -0.98 -10.00 4.98
C THR A 171 -1.49 -11.43 4.97
N THR A 172 -0.63 -12.40 4.69
CA THR A 172 -0.97 -13.83 4.66
C THR A 172 -1.28 -14.40 6.05
N ARG A 173 -0.49 -14.07 7.07
CA ARG A 173 -0.60 -14.72 8.40
C ARG A 173 -1.56 -14.03 9.36
N THR A 174 -1.73 -12.72 9.26
CA THR A 174 -2.44 -11.93 10.31
C THR A 174 -3.73 -11.28 9.84
N ARG A 175 -4.10 -11.38 8.54
CA ARG A 175 -5.22 -10.67 7.91
C ARG A 175 -5.18 -9.14 8.12
N CYS A 176 -4.03 -8.59 8.51
CA CYS A 176 -3.83 -7.15 8.60
C CYS A 176 -3.89 -6.53 7.20
N GLY A 177 -4.62 -5.42 7.06
CA GLY A 177 -4.81 -4.75 5.77
C GLY A 177 -5.91 -5.35 4.87
N SER A 178 -6.50 -6.48 5.25
CA SER A 178 -7.75 -6.95 4.64
C SER A 178 -8.87 -6.00 5.07
N SER A 179 -9.65 -5.55 4.09
CA SER A 179 -10.82 -4.72 4.37
C SER A 179 -11.71 -5.55 5.28
N ARG A 180 -11.99 -5.05 6.49
CA ARG A 180 -12.91 -5.67 7.45
C ARG A 180 -14.36 -5.61 6.94
N VAL A 181 -14.59 -5.92 5.68
CA VAL A 181 -15.89 -6.17 5.10
C VAL A 181 -16.40 -7.44 5.77
N ASN A 182 -17.21 -7.22 6.80
CA ASN A 182 -18.23 -8.13 7.29
C ASN A 182 -17.81 -9.30 8.21
N LEU A 183 -17.00 -9.05 9.25
CA LEU A 183 -17.11 -9.91 10.44
C LEU A 183 -18.41 -9.67 11.25
N LYS A 184 -19.18 -8.62 10.91
CA LYS A 184 -20.55 -8.43 11.43
C LYS A 184 -21.60 -9.30 10.71
N THR A 185 -21.30 -9.89 9.55
CA THR A 185 -22.30 -10.64 8.76
C THR A 185 -22.17 -12.16 8.91
N ARG A 186 -21.00 -12.68 9.35
CA ARG A 186 -20.83 -14.13 9.57
C ARG A 186 -21.56 -14.69 10.80
N PHE A 187 -22.07 -13.84 11.69
CA PHE A 187 -22.93 -14.28 12.79
C PHE A 187 -24.43 -14.35 12.42
N ASN A 188 -24.84 -13.89 11.23
CA ASN A 188 -26.26 -13.79 10.85
C ASN A 188 -26.75 -14.87 9.88
N THR A 189 -25.89 -15.74 9.36
CA THR A 189 -26.31 -16.79 8.41
C THR A 189 -26.72 -18.11 9.06
N HIS A 190 -26.57 -18.26 10.38
CA HIS A 190 -26.91 -19.51 11.07
C HIS A 190 -28.32 -19.53 11.72
N LEU A 191 -29.14 -18.50 11.48
CA LEU A 191 -30.45 -18.30 12.13
C LEU A 191 -31.65 -18.45 11.18
N LYS A 192 -31.45 -18.85 9.92
CA LYS A 192 -32.55 -18.98 8.94
C LYS A 192 -33.18 -20.36 8.80
N ASP A 193 -32.70 -21.37 9.54
CA ASP A 193 -33.17 -22.76 9.36
C ASP A 193 -34.11 -23.27 10.46
N CYS A 194 -34.68 -22.39 11.30
CA CYS A 194 -35.65 -22.80 12.32
C CYS A 194 -36.90 -21.91 12.27
N VAL A 195 -37.69 -21.98 11.19
CA VAL A 195 -39.05 -21.44 11.18
C VAL A 195 -40.01 -22.61 11.23
N ASP A 196 -40.39 -23.00 12.45
CA ASP A 196 -41.53 -23.89 12.67
C ASP A 196 -42.83 -23.09 12.83
N LYS A 197 -43.92 -23.76 12.45
CA LYS A 197 -45.18 -23.20 11.97
C LYS A 197 -46.10 -22.58 13.05
N ASN A 198 -46.80 -21.53 12.63
CA ASN A 198 -48.10 -20.97 13.04
C ASN A 198 -48.20 -19.77 14.03
N PRO A 199 -49.06 -18.76 13.71
CA PRO A 199 -49.13 -17.47 14.42
C PRO A 199 -50.34 -17.37 15.35
N LYS A 200 -50.21 -16.66 16.48
CA LYS A 200 -51.35 -16.02 17.17
C LYS A 200 -50.97 -14.62 17.67
N GLU A 201 -51.80 -13.67 17.28
CA GLU A 201 -51.74 -12.23 17.54
C GLU A 201 -51.88 -11.88 19.03
N ASN A 202 -51.12 -10.90 19.53
CA ASN A 202 -51.63 -9.53 19.78
C ASN A 202 -50.66 -8.65 20.61
N SER A 203 -50.70 -7.36 20.29
CA SER A 203 -50.31 -6.16 21.08
C SER A 203 -48.82 -5.74 21.18
N ASN A 204 -48.52 -4.70 20.39
CA ASN A 204 -47.76 -3.49 20.71
C ASN A 204 -46.81 -3.49 21.93
N ILE A 205 -45.50 -3.49 21.65
CA ILE A 205 -44.46 -2.56 22.15
C ILE A 205 -43.18 -2.90 21.37
N ILE A 206 -42.72 -1.97 20.51
CA ILE A 206 -41.43 -2.08 19.83
C ILE A 206 -40.33 -1.85 20.88
N LYS A 207 -39.87 -2.93 21.51
CA LYS A 207 -38.56 -2.98 22.17
C LYS A 207 -37.70 -3.93 21.36
N TYR A 208 -36.71 -3.37 20.67
CA TYR A 208 -35.62 -4.11 20.03
C TYR A 208 -34.91 -4.98 21.06
N LYS A 209 -35.42 -6.20 21.31
CA LYS A 209 -34.71 -7.24 22.05
C LYS A 209 -33.73 -7.89 21.08
N SER A 210 -32.58 -7.23 20.96
CA SER A 210 -31.36 -7.87 20.48
C SER A 210 -31.18 -9.18 21.26
N ALA A 211 -31.06 -10.30 20.54
CA ALA A 211 -30.74 -11.61 21.07
C ALA A 211 -29.31 -11.60 21.64
N TYR A 212 -29.12 -10.88 22.74
CA TYR A 212 -28.01 -11.10 23.64
C TYR A 212 -28.22 -12.49 24.21
N VAL A 213 -27.28 -13.39 23.94
CA VAL A 213 -26.99 -14.57 24.76
C VAL A 213 -27.32 -14.19 26.20
N MET A 214 -28.28 -14.88 26.84
CA MET A 214 -28.65 -14.62 28.22
C MET A 214 -27.44 -14.95 29.11
N ILE A 215 -26.48 -14.02 29.19
CA ILE A 215 -25.31 -14.10 30.03
C ILE A 215 -25.82 -14.10 31.46
N LYS A 216 -25.82 -15.28 32.07
CA LYS A 216 -26.19 -15.45 33.47
C LYS A 216 -25.13 -14.76 34.33
N CYS A 217 -25.57 -14.02 35.34
CA CYS A 217 -24.71 -13.50 36.38
C CYS A 217 -23.94 -14.65 37.03
N HIS A 218 -22.61 -14.69 36.93
CA HIS A 218 -21.82 -15.77 37.51
C HIS A 218 -21.91 -15.82 39.06
N ILE A 219 -22.39 -14.76 39.72
CA ILE A 219 -22.52 -14.69 41.18
C ILE A 219 -23.84 -15.29 41.68
N CYS A 220 -24.95 -15.12 40.94
CA CYS A 220 -26.27 -15.56 41.40
C CYS A 220 -27.10 -16.31 40.35
N GLN A 221 -26.51 -16.57 39.18
CA GLN A 221 -27.08 -17.25 38.02
C GLN A 221 -28.33 -16.60 37.41
N SER A 222 -28.74 -15.43 37.90
CA SER A 222 -29.84 -14.65 37.32
C SER A 222 -29.48 -14.09 35.94
N THR A 223 -30.47 -14.04 35.04
CA THR A 223 -30.37 -13.40 33.72
C THR A 223 -30.79 -11.94 33.74
N THR A 224 -31.24 -11.41 34.88
CA THR A 224 -31.77 -10.04 35.00
C THR A 224 -30.69 -8.95 35.12
N HIS A 225 -29.44 -9.34 35.37
CA HIS A 225 -28.32 -8.41 35.53
C HIS A 225 -26.98 -9.09 35.24
N LEU A 226 -25.94 -8.30 35.00
CA LEU A 226 -24.56 -8.76 34.85
C LEU A 226 -23.84 -8.86 36.20
N ALA A 227 -22.81 -9.72 36.31
CA ALA A 227 -22.10 -10.01 37.57
C ALA A 227 -21.51 -8.77 38.26
N ASN A 228 -21.11 -7.75 37.50
CA ASN A 228 -20.60 -6.48 38.02
C ASN A 228 -21.65 -5.64 38.78
N ARG A 229 -22.95 -5.86 38.50
CA ARG A 229 -24.09 -5.19 39.14
C ARG A 229 -24.90 -6.17 40.01
N CYS A 230 -24.28 -7.26 40.45
CA CYS A 230 -24.98 -8.26 41.24
C CYS A 230 -25.25 -7.76 42.67
N PRO A 231 -26.52 -7.74 43.13
CA PRO A 231 -26.85 -7.34 44.51
C PRO A 231 -26.31 -8.32 45.56
N LYS A 232 -25.89 -9.53 45.17
CA LYS A 232 -25.27 -10.53 46.07
C LYS A 232 -23.74 -10.40 46.18
N LYS A 233 -23.12 -9.40 45.52
CA LYS A 233 -21.66 -9.23 45.47
C LYS A 233 -21.02 -8.86 46.83
N GLY A 234 -21.80 -8.47 47.83
CA GLY A 234 -21.29 -7.92 49.11
C GLY A 234 -21.37 -8.80 50.37
N LYS A 235 -21.57 -10.13 50.28
CA LYS A 235 -21.70 -11.00 51.48
C LYS A 235 -20.67 -12.14 51.55
N ARG A 236 -19.39 -11.88 51.25
CA ARG A 236 -18.32 -12.89 51.40
C ARG A 236 -16.98 -12.30 51.85
N ASN A 237 -16.97 -11.55 52.96
CA ASN A 237 -15.75 -11.37 53.75
C ASN A 237 -16.07 -11.81 55.18
N GLY A 238 -16.12 -13.13 55.40
CA GLY A 238 -15.93 -13.73 56.72
C GLY A 238 -14.57 -14.40 56.69
N ILE A 239 -13.55 -13.68 57.12
CA ILE A 239 -12.25 -14.24 57.48
C ILE A 239 -12.24 -14.20 59.00
N ASP A 240 -12.27 -15.37 59.62
CA ASP A 240 -12.02 -15.54 61.04
C ASP A 240 -10.59 -15.04 61.32
N ILE A 241 -10.49 -13.97 62.10
CA ILE A 241 -9.22 -13.49 62.64
C ILE A 241 -9.07 -14.17 64.00
N GLU A 242 -8.13 -15.12 64.06
CA GLU A 242 -7.61 -15.68 65.30
C GLU A 242 -7.06 -14.53 66.17
N LYS A 243 -7.53 -14.45 67.41
CA LYS A 243 -7.00 -13.52 68.42
C LYS A 243 -5.74 -14.13 69.05
N GLU A 244 -4.59 -13.50 68.85
CA GLU A 244 -3.43 -13.70 69.73
C GLU A 244 -3.63 -12.96 71.07
N PRO A 245 -3.09 -13.49 72.19
CA PRO A 245 -3.31 -12.94 73.53
C PRO A 245 -2.40 -11.76 73.85
N ASP A 246 -2.94 -10.84 74.65
CA ASP A 246 -2.28 -9.64 75.20
C ASP A 246 -1.06 -10.00 76.08
N VAL A 247 0.08 -9.37 75.81
CA VAL A 247 1.24 -9.33 76.71
C VAL A 247 1.23 -7.99 77.45
N GLU A 248 1.00 -8.07 78.77
CA GLU A 248 1.17 -6.99 79.74
C GLU A 248 2.60 -6.41 79.68
N LYS A 249 2.68 -5.08 79.72
CA LYS A 249 3.93 -4.36 80.01
C LYS A 249 3.98 -4.08 81.51
N ASP A 250 5.03 -4.60 82.15
CA ASP A 250 5.61 -4.01 83.35
C ASP A 250 6.37 -2.71 83.02
#